data_AF-A0A2W4SZ08-F1
#
_entry.id   AF-A0A2W4SZ08-F1
#
_cell.length_a   1.000
_cell.length_b   1.000
_cell.length_c   1.000
_cell.angle_alpha   90.00
_cell.angle_beta   90.00
_cell.angle_gamma   90.00
#
_symmetry.space_group_name_H-M   'P 1'
#
loop_
_entity.id
_entity.type
_entity.pdbx_description
1 polymer ?
#
loop_
_entity_poly.entity_id
_entity_poly.type
_entity_poly.pdbx_seq_one_letter_code
_entity_poly.pdbx_strand_id
1 'polypeptide(L)' 'MTAAFTIRLDDEMLAKLDALASDTDRSRNWIAKKAIASYVERNEWQIGRIQEGIGEADRGEFATDEEVEAVFSKYRAKPA' A
#
# COMPACT_ATOMS: atom_id res chain seq x y z
N MET A 1 -8.46 -14.50 -15.78
CA MET A 1 -9.88 -14.15 -15.96
C MET A 1 -10.08 -12.69 -15.63
N THR A 2 -11.03 -12.00 -16.27
CA THR A 2 -11.41 -10.62 -15.93
C THR A 2 -12.84 -10.58 -15.42
N ALA A 3 -13.09 -9.84 -14.36
CA ALA A 3 -14.42 -9.58 -13.82
C ALA A 3 -14.80 -8.11 -14.00
N ALA A 4 -16.07 -7.84 -14.25
CA ALA A 4 -16.62 -6.49 -14.31
C ALA A 4 -17.29 -6.15 -12.97
N PHE A 5 -17.17 -4.90 -12.55
CA PHE A 5 -17.90 -4.36 -11.40
C PHE A 5 -18.24 -2.89 -11.68
N THR A 6 -19.27 -2.39 -11.00
CA THR A 6 -19.75 -1.01 -11.16
C THR A 6 -19.31 -0.17 -9.96
N ILE A 7 -18.74 1.00 -10.22
CA ILE A 7 -18.43 2.00 -9.20
C ILE A 7 -19.40 3.17 -9.33
N ARG A 8 -19.72 3.80 -8.19
CA ARG A 8 -20.45 5.07 -8.16
C ARG A 8 -19.45 6.17 -7.85
N LEU A 9 -19.47 7.21 -8.67
CA LEU A 9 -18.71 8.44 -8.47
C LEU A 9 -19.73 9.57 -8.35
N ASP A 10 -19.43 10.56 -7.51
CA ASP A 10 -20.14 11.82 -7.58
C ASP A 10 -19.81 12.57 -8.89
N ASP A 11 -20.62 13.56 -9.22
CA ASP A 11 -20.50 14.30 -10.49
C ASP A 11 -19.14 15.03 -10.59
N GLU A 12 -18.63 15.54 -9.46
CA GLU A 12 -17.34 16.23 -9.42
C GLU A 12 -16.18 15.29 -9.76
N MET A 13 -16.15 14.10 -9.17
CA MET A 13 -15.12 13.10 -9.43
C MET A 13 -15.22 12.53 -10.84
N LEU A 14 -16.44 12.32 -11.35
CA LEU A 14 -16.64 11.90 -12.73
C LEU A 14 -16.09 12.94 -13.71
N ALA A 15 -16.36 14.23 -13.49
CA ALA A 15 -15.83 15.31 -14.32
C ALA A 15 -14.28 15.37 -14.28
N LYS A 16 -13.67 15.18 -13.10
CA LYS A 16 -12.21 15.10 -12.97
C LYS A 16 -11.61 13.91 -13.71
N LEU A 17 -12.26 12.74 -13.64
CA LEU A 17 -11.83 11.55 -14.36
C LEU A 17 -11.94 11.74 -15.88
N ASP A 18 -12.96 12.46 -16.34
CA ASP A 18 -13.18 12.77 -17.76
C ASP A 18 -12.11 13.70 -18.32
N ALA A 19 -11.79 14.76 -17.58
CA ALA A 19 -10.70 15.67 -17.94
C ALA A 19 -9.36 14.91 -18.01
N LEU A 20 -9.05 14.09 -16.99
CA LEU A 20 -7.82 13.30 -16.97
C LEU A 20 -7.74 12.30 -18.12
N ALA A 21 -8.86 11.65 -18.45
CA ALA A 21 -8.97 10.74 -19.60
C ALA A 21 -8.66 11.46 -20.92
N SER A 22 -9.26 12.63 -21.11
CA SER A 22 -9.03 13.51 -22.26
C SER A 22 -7.56 13.93 -22.37
N ASP A 23 -6.99 14.50 -21.31
CA ASP A 23 -5.65 15.07 -21.31
C ASP A 23 -4.53 14.03 -21.50
N THR A 24 -4.82 12.77 -21.16
CA THR A 24 -3.83 11.66 -21.25
C THR A 24 -4.04 10.75 -22.47
N ASP A 25 -5.05 11.02 -23.29
CA ASP A 25 -5.50 10.15 -24.39
C ASP A 25 -5.74 8.70 -23.92
N ARG A 26 -6.49 8.56 -22.82
CA ARG A 26 -6.82 7.27 -22.19
C ARG A 26 -8.31 7.16 -21.91
N SER A 27 -8.82 5.93 -21.90
CA SER A 27 -10.19 5.69 -21.45
C SER A 27 -10.31 5.78 -19.94
N ARG A 28 -11.51 6.13 -19.45
CA ARG A 28 -11.87 6.09 -18.01
C ARG A 28 -11.52 4.73 -17.39
N ASN A 29 -11.82 3.64 -18.10
CA ASN A 29 -11.54 2.28 -17.66
C ASN A 29 -10.04 2.01 -17.51
N TRP A 30 -9.21 2.54 -18.40
CA TRP A 30 -7.76 2.40 -18.29
C TRP A 30 -7.23 3.09 -17.03
N ILE A 31 -7.69 4.32 -16.77
CA ILE A 31 -7.29 5.09 -15.58
C ILE A 31 -7.78 4.40 -14.30
N ALA A 32 -9.05 4.01 -14.26
CA ALA A 32 -9.64 3.32 -13.11
C ALA A 32 -8.88 2.01 -12.81
N LYS A 33 -8.62 1.18 -13.82
CA LYS A 33 -7.82 -0.04 -13.66
C LYS A 33 -6.43 0.25 -13.11
N LYS A 34 -5.74 1.26 -13.63
CA LYS A 34 -4.40 1.65 -13.17
C LYS A 34 -4.43 2.13 -11.72
N ALA A 35 -5.40 2.96 -11.36
CA ALA A 35 -5.57 3.46 -9.99
C ALA A 35 -5.83 2.32 -9.00
N ILE A 36 -6.76 1.42 -9.33
CA ILE A 36 -7.08 0.24 -8.50
C ILE A 36 -5.86 -0.66 -8.33
N ALA A 37 -5.17 -1.00 -9.43
CA ALA A 37 -3.98 -1.85 -9.35
C ALA A 37 -2.89 -1.23 -8.45
N SER A 38 -2.65 0.07 -8.61
CA SER A 38 -1.66 0.79 -7.83
C SER A 38 -2.06 0.94 -6.35
N TYR A 39 -3.35 0.99 -6.05
CA TYR A 39 -3.86 1.00 -4.68
C TYR A 39 -3.70 -0.39 -4.04
N VAL A 40 -4.12 -1.43 -4.75
CA VAL A 40 -4.02 -2.82 -4.28
C VAL A 40 -2.57 -3.19 -4.00
N GLU A 41 -1.66 -2.97 -4.95
CA GLU A 41 -0.24 -3.30 -4.79
C GLU A 41 0.40 -2.65 -3.55
N ARG A 42 0.09 -1.36 -3.29
CA ARG A 42 0.60 -0.66 -2.10
C ARG A 42 0.09 -1.26 -0.79
N ASN A 43 -1.17 -1.71 -0.75
CA ASN A 43 -1.81 -2.17 0.48
C ASN A 43 -1.56 -3.66 0.72
N GLU A 44 -1.49 -4.49 -0.33
CA GLU A 44 -1.28 -5.93 -0.21
C GLU A 44 0.03 -6.25 0.51
N TRP A 45 1.13 -5.58 0.15
CA TRP A 45 2.40 -5.76 0.85
C TRP A 45 2.28 -5.42 2.33
N GLN A 46 1.63 -4.31 2.68
CA GLN A 46 1.53 -3.87 4.07
C GLN A 46 0.68 -4.84 4.89
N ILE A 47 -0.46 -5.26 4.36
CA ILE A 47 -1.34 -6.22 5.04
C ILE A 47 -0.63 -7.56 5.21
N GLY A 48 0.06 -8.04 4.17
CA GLY A 48 0.82 -9.28 4.23
C GLY A 48 1.92 -9.23 5.29
N ARG A 49 2.69 -8.14 5.36
CA ARG A 49 3.75 -7.96 6.37
C ARG A 49 3.21 -7.88 7.79
N ILE A 50 2.05 -7.24 7.99
CA ILE A 50 1.39 -7.20 9.31
C ILE A 50 0.97 -8.60 9.73
N GLN A 51 0.33 -9.35 8.84
CA GLN A 51 -0.12 -10.72 9.12
C GLN A 51 1.05 -11.66 9.40
N GLU A 52 2.15 -11.53 8.65
CA GLU A 52 3.39 -12.28 8.89
C GLU A 52 3.97 -11.98 10.27
N GLY A 53 4.11 -10.70 10.63
CA GLY A 53 4.64 -10.28 11.93
C GLY A 53 3.76 -10.71 13.11
N ILE A 54 2.43 -10.72 12.94
CA ILE A 54 1.51 -11.30 13.94
C ILE A 54 1.79 -12.79 14.09
N GLY A 55 1.94 -13.52 12.99
CA GLY A 55 2.27 -14.96 13.03
C GLY A 55 3.61 -15.26 13.68
N GLU A 56 4.65 -14.45 13.43
CA GLU A 56 5.97 -14.54 14.10
C GLU A 56 5.83 -14.31 15.61
N ALA A 57 5.10 -13.26 16.01
CA ALA A 57 4.82 -12.94 17.40
C ALA A 57 4.05 -14.06 18.12
N ASP A 58 3.02 -14.64 17.47
CA ASP A 58 2.25 -15.77 18.01
C ASP A 58 3.11 -17.03 18.19
N ARG A 59 4.17 -17.20 17.38
CA ARG A 59 5.18 -18.26 17.54
C ARG A 59 6.27 -17.92 18.56
N GLY A 60 6.26 -16.71 19.12
CA GLY A 60 7.27 -16.23 20.06
C GLY A 60 8.60 -15.85 19.40
N GLU A 61 8.61 -15.60 18.09
CA GLU A 61 9.80 -15.22 17.32
C GLU A 61 10.14 -13.73 17.52
N PHE A 62 10.33 -13.33 18.78
CA PHE A 62 10.79 -12.00 19.13
C PHE A 62 12.31 -11.95 19.18
N ALA A 63 12.87 -10.77 18.90
CA ALA A 63 14.27 -10.50 19.18
C ALA A 63 14.54 -10.60 20.70
N THR A 64 15.71 -11.11 21.04
CA THR A 64 16.23 -11.10 22.41
C THR A 64 16.62 -9.68 22.84
N ASP A 65 16.71 -9.46 24.15
CA ASP A 65 17.14 -8.17 24.71
C ASP A 65 18.52 -7.73 24.17
N GLU A 66 19.43 -8.71 23.97
CA GLU A 66 20.77 -8.47 23.43
C GLU A 66 20.75 -7.98 21.97
N GLU A 67 19.89 -8.58 21.14
CA GLU A 67 19.71 -8.17 19.74
C GLU A 67 19.09 -6.78 19.65
N VAL A 68 18.12 -6.47 20.54
CA VAL A 68 17.50 -5.15 20.62
C VAL A 68 18.53 -4.08 21.02
N GLU A 69 19.36 -4.33 22.04
CA GLU A 69 20.40 -3.39 22.47
C GLU A 69 21.46 -3.17 21.37
N ALA A 70 21.83 -4.21 20.62
CA ALA A 70 22.76 -4.10 19.50
C ALA A 70 22.23 -3.16 18.40
N VAL A 71 20.94 -3.23 18.08
CA VAL A 71 20.29 -2.32 17.11
C VAL A 71 20.30 -0.88 17.62
N PHE A 72 19.90 -0.66 18.88
CA PHE A 72 19.91 0.69 19.46
C PHE A 72 21.32 1.30 19.51
N SER A 73 22.32 0.51 19.89
CA SER A 73 23.71 0.95 19.92
C SER A 73 24.24 1.33 18.53
N LYS A 74 23.82 0.60 17.48
CA LYS A 74 24.20 0.90 16.09
C LYS A 74 23.65 2.23 15.57
N TYR A 75 22.42 2.58 15.96
CA TYR A 75 21.71 3.75 15.41
C TYR A 75 21.54 4.91 16.39
N ARG A 76 22.07 4.84 17.61
CA ARG A 76 22.17 6.01 18.49
C ARG A 76 22.90 7.13 17.74
N ALA A 77 22.19 8.23 17.50
CA ALA A 77 22.82 9.46 17.05
C ALA A 77 23.92 9.83 18.06
N LYS A 78 25.13 10.14 17.57
CA LYS A 78 26.21 10.63 18.42
C LYS A 78 25.70 11.85 19.18
N PRO A 79 25.86 11.91 20.52
CA PRO A 79 25.57 13.13 21.26
C PRO A 79 26.41 14.27 20.66
N ALA A 80 25.78 15.44 20.52
CA ALA A 80 26.38 16.66 19.99
C ALA A 80 27.56 17.15 20.84
#